data_AF-A0ABD5LGN9-F1
#
_entry.id   AF-A0ABD5LGN9-F1
#
_cell.length_a   1.000
_cell.length_b   1.000
_cell.length_c   1.000
_cell.angle_alpha   90.00
_cell.angle_beta   90.00
_cell.angle_gamma   90.00
#
_symmetry.space_group_name_H-M   'P 1'
#
loop_
_entity.id
_entity.type
_entity.pdbx_description
1 polymer ?
#
loop_
_entity_poly.entity_id
_entity_poly.type
_entity_poly.pdbx_seq_one_letter_code
_entity_poly.pdbx_strand_id
1 'polypeptide(L)'
;MIQISGTAVIEHRDSGEIYEISSDDLQFEDVSTLERDMGPEVLWTARIDHPELGELEWSVTEYPAGAISGTPDADVNGHELQTDFHFEISFPKPDVDPDDYDVDDHLPSSITDGDAEEMREWFLANYEDPANSLPYSSGDGGYQWINGGPYTPLEALQEEFDRVYSFEAIEAVAQSITDEDGTYDWSPRDRVESSEERIFRLAERLDRHLPLAERIVYNEETGAFNIVAKPAAKPNFLRATLSQIEDALDDCLASPSNGLSEQDHEVRKLRRMLSKYADDPQRIEMDTTSVRKSILAKIGTEELPRSEEIQGLLDALRDAAQGVRGTDPDIAENRRILDSADTTRISGDSVKAIVEAAPVLEAITEGELQQQMQDDLAILAEYDGQLGGLSRSDGFGHDEVTRVVGRAARILLWIKRNAGVMAKRLGTPLLRAAGIFATICTVIDYGGKIFSFLAN
;
A
#
# COMPACT_ATOMS: atom_id res chain seq x y z
N MET A 1 -0.30 -1.07 14.74
CA MET A 1 -0.87 -0.68 16.05
C MET A 1 -2.31 -1.13 16.10
N ILE A 2 -2.73 -1.70 17.23
CA ILE A 2 -4.14 -2.06 17.40
C ILE A 2 -4.96 -0.78 17.63
N GLN A 3 -5.99 -0.61 16.80
CA GLN A 3 -7.06 0.35 17.01
C GLN A 3 -8.26 -0.40 17.55
N ILE A 4 -8.88 0.18 18.57
CA ILE A 4 -10.10 -0.34 19.17
C ILE A 4 -11.21 0.69 19.09
N SER A 5 -12.41 0.22 18.89
CA SER A 5 -13.62 1.04 18.91
C SER A 5 -14.75 0.32 19.61
N GLY A 6 -15.73 1.09 20.10
CA GLY A 6 -16.85 0.56 20.87
C GLY A 6 -16.57 0.52 22.37
N THR A 7 -17.37 -0.25 23.09
CA THR A 7 -17.39 -0.30 24.56
C THR A 7 -17.49 -1.75 25.00
N ALA A 8 -16.56 -2.21 25.83
CA ALA A 8 -16.67 -3.52 26.44
C ALA A 8 -17.64 -3.45 27.63
N VAL A 9 -18.57 -4.39 27.69
CA VAL A 9 -19.60 -4.49 28.73
C VAL A 9 -19.32 -5.73 29.57
N ILE A 10 -19.01 -5.52 30.85
CA ILE A 10 -18.60 -6.58 31.77
C ILE A 10 -19.59 -6.64 32.93
N GLU A 11 -20.13 -7.83 33.19
CA GLU A 11 -20.97 -8.12 34.35
C GLU A 11 -20.12 -8.69 35.50
N HIS A 12 -20.16 -7.99 36.64
CA HIS A 12 -19.40 -8.38 37.82
C HIS A 12 -19.98 -9.66 38.44
N ARG A 13 -19.23 -10.75 38.34
CA ARG A 13 -19.56 -12.10 38.87
C ARG A 13 -20.32 -12.17 40.21
N ASP A 14 -19.94 -11.38 41.23
CA ASP A 14 -20.54 -11.48 42.57
C ASP A 14 -21.75 -10.54 42.80
N SER A 15 -21.72 -9.31 42.26
CA SER A 15 -22.77 -8.30 42.44
C SER A 15 -23.82 -8.30 41.32
N GLY A 16 -23.48 -8.79 40.13
CA GLY A 16 -24.26 -8.65 38.90
C GLY A 16 -24.33 -7.21 38.38
N GLU A 17 -23.50 -6.30 38.90
CA GLU A 17 -23.41 -4.94 38.39
C GLU A 17 -22.71 -4.93 37.03
N ILE A 18 -23.20 -4.09 36.12
CA ILE A 18 -22.66 -3.95 34.77
C ILE A 18 -21.74 -2.74 34.73
N TYR A 19 -20.55 -2.94 34.18
CA TYR A 19 -19.55 -1.90 33.96
C TYR A 19 -19.23 -1.80 32.47
N GLU A 20 -18.98 -0.57 32.03
CA GLU A 20 -18.64 -0.24 30.65
C GLU A 20 -17.21 0.28 30.64
N ILE A 21 -16.35 -0.32 29.81
CA ILE A 21 -14.98 0.14 29.59
C ILE A 21 -14.93 0.82 28.23
N SER A 22 -14.51 2.09 28.19
CA SER A 22 -14.37 2.83 26.94
C SER A 22 -13.12 2.38 26.19
N SER A 23 -13.16 2.37 24.86
CA SER A 23 -11.97 2.12 24.05
C SER A 23 -10.85 3.13 24.31
N ASP A 24 -11.21 4.36 24.71
CA ASP A 24 -10.25 5.42 25.01
C ASP A 24 -9.43 5.16 26.29
N ASP A 25 -9.89 4.24 27.14
CA ASP A 25 -9.25 3.91 28.42
C ASP A 25 -8.16 2.83 28.26
N LEU A 26 -8.00 2.26 27.07
CA LEU A 26 -7.07 1.17 26.77
C LEU A 26 -5.97 1.60 25.80
N GLN A 27 -4.74 1.26 26.16
CA GLN A 27 -3.57 1.46 25.30
C GLN A 27 -2.91 0.11 25.03
N PHE A 28 -2.83 -0.26 23.74
CA PHE A 28 -2.19 -1.49 23.30
C PHE A 28 -0.70 -1.27 23.06
N GLU A 29 0.11 -2.11 23.66
CA GLU A 29 1.56 -2.17 23.48
C GLU A 29 1.94 -3.51 22.82
N ASP A 30 2.97 -3.52 21.98
CA ASP A 30 3.55 -4.75 21.46
C ASP A 30 4.46 -5.38 22.52
N VAL A 31 4.11 -6.59 22.95
CA VAL A 31 4.82 -7.28 24.04
C VAL A 31 5.70 -8.42 23.56
N SER A 32 5.52 -8.87 22.31
CA SER A 32 6.43 -9.82 21.68
C SER A 32 6.35 -9.79 20.17
N THR A 33 7.49 -9.98 19.52
CA THR A 33 7.64 -10.15 18.07
C THR A 33 8.36 -11.46 17.78
N LEU A 34 7.79 -12.31 16.92
CA LEU A 34 8.38 -13.58 16.51
C LEU A 34 8.44 -13.69 14.99
N GLU A 35 9.63 -13.91 14.43
CA GLU A 35 9.78 -14.16 12.99
C GLU A 35 9.14 -15.49 12.56
N ARG A 36 8.29 -15.44 11.53
CA ARG A 36 7.62 -16.60 10.94
C ARG A 36 7.70 -16.54 9.41
N ASP A 37 7.27 -17.62 8.75
CA ASP A 37 7.35 -17.78 7.28
C ASP A 37 6.61 -16.69 6.46
N MET A 38 5.76 -15.88 7.10
CA MET A 38 4.92 -14.86 6.46
C MET A 38 5.12 -13.47 7.10
N GLY A 39 6.32 -13.23 7.65
CA GLY A 39 6.67 -12.03 8.39
C GLY A 39 6.55 -12.18 9.91
N PRO A 40 6.74 -11.08 10.66
CA PRO A 40 6.69 -11.11 12.12
C PRO A 40 5.26 -11.34 12.61
N GLU A 41 5.11 -12.22 13.60
CA GLU A 41 3.93 -12.33 14.46
C GLU A 41 4.11 -11.37 15.63
N VAL A 42 3.16 -10.44 15.79
CA VAL A 42 3.19 -9.43 16.86
C VAL A 42 2.07 -9.71 17.85
N LEU A 43 2.39 -9.83 19.14
CA LEU A 43 1.40 -9.90 20.20
C LEU A 43 1.20 -8.51 20.81
N TRP A 44 -0.02 -8.00 20.71
CA TRP A 44 -0.44 -6.75 21.29
C TRP A 44 -1.22 -7.03 22.58
N THR A 45 -0.92 -6.30 23.66
CA THR A 45 -1.68 -6.40 24.91
C THR A 45 -2.04 -5.03 25.46
N ALA A 46 -3.22 -4.93 26.08
CA ALA A 46 -3.63 -3.76 26.85
C ALA A 46 -4.12 -4.20 28.22
N ARG A 47 -3.74 -3.46 29.26
CA ARG A 47 -4.11 -3.74 30.65
C ARG A 47 -4.73 -2.51 31.30
N ILE A 48 -5.76 -2.73 32.11
CA ILE A 48 -6.38 -1.69 32.93
C ILE A 48 -6.71 -2.23 34.31
N ASP A 49 -6.44 -1.45 35.36
CA ASP A 49 -6.83 -1.77 36.74
C ASP A 49 -8.14 -1.04 37.07
N HIS A 50 -9.24 -1.77 37.09
CA HIS A 50 -10.57 -1.22 37.34
C HIS A 50 -10.93 -1.34 38.84
N PRO A 51 -11.38 -0.26 39.51
CA PRO A 51 -11.60 -0.25 40.96
C PRO A 51 -12.48 -1.37 41.51
N GLU A 52 -13.49 -1.81 40.74
CA GLU A 52 -14.46 -2.83 41.15
C GLU A 52 -14.24 -4.19 40.46
N LEU A 53 -13.53 -4.24 39.32
CA LEU A 53 -13.34 -5.47 38.54
C LEU A 53 -11.90 -6.03 38.66
N GLY A 54 -10.99 -5.27 39.25
CA GLY A 54 -9.56 -5.59 39.31
C GLY A 54 -8.87 -5.42 37.97
N GLU A 55 -7.78 -6.17 37.80
CA GLU A 55 -6.95 -6.12 36.59
C GLU A 55 -7.65 -6.84 35.42
N LEU A 56 -7.83 -6.12 34.33
CA LEU A 56 -8.40 -6.63 33.08
C LEU A 56 -7.33 -6.55 31.99
N GLU A 57 -7.22 -7.60 31.18
CA GLU A 57 -6.25 -7.68 30.10
C GLU A 57 -6.92 -8.11 28.80
N TRP A 58 -6.58 -7.44 27.71
CA TRP A 58 -6.91 -7.85 26.35
C TRP A 58 -5.64 -8.19 25.60
N SER A 59 -5.69 -9.23 24.77
CA SER A 59 -4.59 -9.61 23.89
C SER A 59 -5.06 -9.88 22.47
N VAL A 60 -4.30 -9.37 21.51
CA VAL A 60 -4.57 -9.49 20.07
C VAL A 60 -3.29 -9.92 19.38
N THR A 61 -3.35 -10.99 18.59
CA THR A 61 -2.21 -11.42 17.76
C THR A 61 -2.37 -10.89 16.35
N GLU A 62 -1.35 -10.20 15.84
CA GLU A 62 -1.23 -9.79 14.43
C GLU A 62 -0.33 -10.81 13.71
N TYR A 63 -0.92 -11.61 12.82
CA TYR A 63 -0.19 -12.50 11.93
C TYR A 63 -1.08 -13.09 10.82
N PRO A 64 -0.69 -12.96 9.53
CA PRO A 64 0.45 -12.16 9.01
C PRO A 64 0.25 -10.65 9.26
N ALA A 65 1.28 -9.84 8.99
CA ALA A 65 1.22 -8.39 9.16
C ALA A 65 -0.05 -7.79 8.55
N GLY A 66 -0.76 -6.92 9.27
CA GLY A 66 -2.03 -6.32 8.85
C GLY A 66 -3.27 -7.21 9.00
N ALA A 67 -3.16 -8.41 9.58
CA ALA A 67 -4.28 -9.32 9.83
C ALA A 67 -4.31 -9.83 11.28
N ILE A 68 -5.49 -9.80 11.90
CA ILE A 68 -5.69 -10.37 13.24
C ILE A 68 -5.73 -11.90 13.11
N SER A 69 -4.88 -12.57 13.88
CA SER A 69 -4.81 -14.01 13.95
C SER A 69 -5.67 -14.52 15.10
N GLY A 70 -6.69 -15.30 14.78
CA GLY A 70 -7.61 -15.87 15.78
C GLY A 70 -8.62 -14.85 16.30
N THR A 71 -9.22 -15.18 17.44
CA THR A 71 -10.14 -14.28 18.16
C THR A 71 -9.34 -13.55 19.23
N PRO A 72 -9.43 -12.21 19.33
CA PRO A 72 -8.93 -11.46 20.47
C PRO A 72 -9.34 -12.12 21.80
N ASP A 73 -8.40 -12.22 22.72
CA ASP A 73 -8.63 -12.85 24.03
C ASP A 73 -8.75 -11.77 25.10
N ALA A 74 -9.59 -12.02 26.11
CA ALA A 74 -9.88 -11.09 27.18
C ALA A 74 -9.89 -11.83 28.53
N ASP A 75 -8.95 -11.48 29.40
CA ASP A 75 -8.99 -11.86 30.82
C ASP A 75 -9.68 -10.76 31.61
N VAL A 76 -10.98 -10.96 31.86
CA VAL A 76 -11.80 -10.07 32.68
C VAL A 76 -11.82 -10.48 34.15
N ASN A 77 -10.74 -11.06 34.67
CA ASN A 77 -10.57 -11.44 36.09
C ASN A 77 -11.68 -12.38 36.62
N GLY A 78 -12.19 -13.24 35.75
CA GLY A 78 -13.29 -14.17 36.07
C GLY A 78 -14.67 -13.54 36.17
N HIS A 79 -14.85 -12.31 35.68
CA HIS A 79 -16.15 -11.70 35.39
C HIS A 79 -16.73 -12.20 34.05
N GLU A 80 -17.96 -11.80 33.72
CA GLU A 80 -18.60 -12.19 32.45
C GLU A 80 -18.52 -11.03 31.45
N LEU A 81 -17.85 -11.27 30.32
CA LEU A 81 -17.79 -10.32 29.21
C LEU A 81 -19.01 -10.51 28.32
N GLN A 82 -19.92 -9.54 28.32
CA GLN A 82 -21.15 -9.59 27.51
C GLN A 82 -20.93 -9.08 26.09
N THR A 83 -20.17 -7.99 25.97
CA THR A 83 -19.81 -7.36 24.70
C THR A 83 -18.35 -6.96 24.78
N ASP A 84 -17.58 -7.21 23.73
CA ASP A 84 -16.17 -6.84 23.65
C ASP A 84 -15.95 -5.65 22.70
N PHE A 85 -14.73 -5.15 22.65
CA PHE A 85 -14.30 -4.14 21.68
C PHE A 85 -14.28 -4.69 20.26
N HIS A 86 -14.30 -3.75 19.33
CA HIS A 86 -14.05 -4.02 17.93
C HIS A 86 -12.59 -3.72 17.61
N PHE A 87 -11.82 -4.77 17.28
CA PHE A 87 -10.38 -4.68 17.03
C PHE A 87 -10.07 -4.50 15.55
N GLU A 88 -9.10 -3.64 15.27
CA GLU A 88 -8.54 -3.43 13.94
C GLU A 88 -7.02 -3.25 14.03
N ILE A 89 -6.30 -3.76 13.05
CA ILE A 89 -4.92 -3.37 12.84
C ILE A 89 -4.92 -2.14 11.95
N SER A 90 -4.53 -1.01 12.53
CA SER A 90 -4.13 0.17 11.77
C SER A 90 -2.62 0.27 11.82
N PHE A 91 -2.00 0.62 10.71
CA PHE A 91 -0.65 1.12 10.77
C PHE A 91 -0.73 2.54 11.39
N PRO A 92 0.11 2.88 12.36
CA PRO A 92 0.07 4.21 12.96
C PRO A 92 0.21 5.24 11.84
N LYS A 93 -0.79 6.12 11.72
CA LYS A 93 -0.55 7.40 11.06
C LYS A 93 0.21 8.24 12.07
N PRO A 94 1.37 8.78 11.72
CA PRO A 94 2.13 9.58 12.66
C PRO A 94 1.34 10.80 13.10
N ASP A 95 1.46 11.15 14.39
CA ASP A 95 1.00 12.43 14.90
C ASP A 95 1.85 13.53 14.24
N VAL A 96 1.38 14.04 13.11
CA VAL A 96 2.05 15.12 12.40
C VAL A 96 1.79 16.42 13.15
N ASP A 97 2.78 16.90 13.91
CA ASP A 97 2.89 18.34 14.16
C ASP A 97 3.27 18.98 12.82
N PRO A 98 2.46 19.88 12.24
CA PRO A 98 2.74 20.50 10.94
C PRO A 98 4.10 21.22 10.86
N ASP A 99 4.72 21.48 12.02
CA ASP A 99 5.98 22.19 12.14
C ASP A 99 7.20 21.27 12.41
N ASP A 100 7.01 19.95 12.60
CA ASP A 100 8.09 18.98 12.91
C ASP A 100 8.25 17.91 11.82
N TYR A 101 8.59 18.36 10.61
CA TYR A 101 8.93 17.47 9.49
C TYR A 101 10.38 16.95 9.63
N ASP A 102 10.59 15.92 10.44
CA ASP A 102 11.74 15.03 10.22
C ASP A 102 11.30 13.90 9.27
N VAL A 103 11.90 13.88 8.08
CA VAL A 103 11.56 12.95 6.98
C VAL A 103 11.90 11.49 7.32
N ASP A 104 12.70 11.28 8.38
CA ASP A 104 13.29 9.99 8.75
C ASP A 104 12.32 9.03 9.48
N ASP A 105 11.36 9.56 10.24
CA ASP A 105 10.56 8.76 11.19
C ASP A 105 9.53 7.79 10.55
N HIS A 106 9.36 7.81 9.22
CA HIS A 106 8.31 7.05 8.51
C HIS A 106 8.84 6.13 7.41
N LEU A 107 10.16 6.00 7.29
CA LEU A 107 10.75 5.16 6.25
C LEU A 107 10.89 3.72 6.75
N PRO A 108 10.76 2.73 5.87
CA PRO A 108 10.98 1.34 6.24
C PRO A 108 12.40 1.14 6.80
N SER A 109 12.48 0.62 8.02
CA SER A 109 13.71 0.15 8.67
C SER A 109 14.19 -1.19 8.13
N SER A 110 13.26 -2.03 7.68
CA SER A 110 13.55 -3.28 6.98
C SER A 110 13.44 -3.10 5.47
N ILE A 111 14.50 -3.44 4.73
CA ILE A 111 14.52 -3.46 3.27
C ILE A 111 14.45 -4.88 2.73
N THR A 112 13.86 -5.07 1.55
CA THR A 112 13.89 -6.35 0.85
C THR A 112 15.25 -6.56 0.16
N ASP A 113 15.59 -7.81 -0.17
CA ASP A 113 16.78 -8.11 -0.98
C ASP A 113 16.80 -7.31 -2.29
N GLY A 114 15.63 -7.08 -2.90
CA GLY A 114 15.52 -6.28 -4.11
C GLY A 114 15.88 -4.81 -3.89
N ASP A 115 15.51 -4.24 -2.75
CA ASP A 115 15.79 -2.84 -2.40
C ASP A 115 17.29 -2.62 -2.16
N ALA A 116 17.94 -3.56 -1.45
CA ALA A 116 19.38 -3.56 -1.25
C ALA A 116 20.15 -3.64 -2.57
N GLU A 117 19.72 -4.53 -3.48
CA GLU A 117 20.33 -4.67 -4.79
C GLU A 117 20.10 -3.44 -5.67
N GLU A 118 18.93 -2.79 -5.62
CA GLU A 118 18.70 -1.53 -6.34
C GLU A 118 19.68 -0.44 -5.89
N MET A 119 19.82 -0.23 -4.57
CA MET A 119 20.76 0.75 -4.01
C MET A 119 22.20 0.44 -4.45
N ARG A 120 22.61 -0.83 -4.36
CA ARG A 120 23.93 -1.29 -4.79
C ARG A 120 24.17 -1.06 -6.28
N GLU A 121 23.25 -1.51 -7.15
CA GLU A 121 23.37 -1.37 -8.60
C GLU A 121 23.40 0.10 -9.00
N TRP A 122 22.57 0.95 -8.37
CA TRP A 122 22.59 2.39 -8.55
C TRP A 122 23.97 2.96 -8.19
N PHE A 123 24.52 2.59 -7.03
CA PHE A 123 25.80 3.11 -6.56
C PHE A 123 26.93 2.73 -7.52
N LEU A 124 27.07 1.44 -7.86
CA LEU A 124 28.12 0.96 -8.76
C LEU A 124 28.00 1.47 -10.20
N ALA A 125 26.79 1.86 -10.60
CA ALA A 125 26.52 2.46 -11.90
C ALA A 125 26.85 3.96 -11.97
N ASN A 126 26.88 4.66 -10.83
CA ASN A 126 27.14 6.11 -10.74
C ASN A 126 28.50 6.44 -10.13
N TYR A 127 29.08 5.54 -9.36
CA TYR A 127 30.38 5.69 -8.69
C TYR A 127 31.32 4.57 -9.12
N GLU A 128 32.62 4.83 -9.02
CA GLU A 128 33.67 3.85 -9.24
C GLU A 128 34.85 4.06 -8.30
N ASP A 129 35.62 2.99 -8.10
CA ASP A 129 36.90 3.06 -7.39
C ASP A 129 37.80 4.10 -8.10
N PRO A 130 38.33 5.10 -7.38
CA PRO A 130 39.17 6.16 -7.94
C PRO A 130 40.40 5.64 -8.68
N ALA A 131 40.87 4.42 -8.38
CA ALA A 131 41.94 3.75 -9.12
C ALA A 131 41.63 3.57 -10.61
N ASN A 132 40.36 3.52 -11.00
CA ASN A 132 39.94 3.28 -12.38
C ASN A 132 40.04 4.53 -13.27
N SER A 133 39.79 5.72 -12.72
CA SER A 133 39.63 6.93 -13.52
C SER A 133 40.40 8.16 -13.01
N LEU A 134 40.84 8.19 -11.75
CA LEU A 134 41.51 9.34 -11.19
C LEU A 134 43.05 9.24 -11.30
N PRO A 135 43.74 10.34 -11.68
CA PRO A 135 45.19 10.41 -11.61
C PRO A 135 45.70 10.28 -10.16
N TYR A 136 46.75 9.48 -9.94
CA TYR A 136 47.40 9.33 -8.64
C TYR A 136 48.74 10.10 -8.58
N SER A 137 48.91 10.98 -7.58
CA SER A 137 50.17 11.70 -7.33
C SER A 137 50.97 11.02 -6.22
N SER A 138 52.08 10.37 -6.56
CA SER A 138 52.96 9.75 -5.56
C SER A 138 53.72 10.77 -4.69
N GLY A 139 53.79 12.04 -5.12
CA GLY A 139 54.40 13.12 -4.33
C GLY A 139 53.50 13.60 -3.19
N ASP A 140 52.20 13.67 -3.45
CA ASP A 140 51.17 14.09 -2.48
C ASP A 140 50.52 12.89 -1.76
N GLY A 141 50.71 11.68 -2.28
CA GLY A 141 50.26 10.42 -1.68
C GLY A 141 48.77 10.12 -1.88
N GLY A 142 48.12 10.63 -2.94
CA GLY A 142 46.67 10.47 -3.12
C GLY A 142 46.16 10.69 -4.54
N TYR A 143 44.86 10.40 -4.73
CA TYR A 143 44.12 10.64 -5.97
C TYR A 143 43.77 12.12 -6.16
N GLN A 144 43.67 12.53 -7.43
CA GLN A 144 43.18 13.85 -7.82
C GLN A 144 41.69 13.76 -8.19
N TRP A 145 40.83 14.27 -7.31
CA TRP A 145 39.36 14.25 -7.41
C TRP A 145 38.79 15.22 -8.45
N ILE A 146 39.11 14.99 -9.72
CA ILE A 146 38.71 15.85 -10.84
C ILE A 146 37.22 15.76 -11.20
N ASN A 147 36.53 14.70 -10.78
CA ASN A 147 35.11 14.45 -11.04
C ASN A 147 34.22 14.76 -9.82
N GLY A 148 34.75 15.43 -8.80
CA GLY A 148 34.11 15.58 -7.49
C GLY A 148 34.48 14.44 -6.53
N GLY A 149 34.10 14.60 -5.26
CA GLY A 149 34.42 13.68 -4.16
C GLY A 149 35.65 14.08 -3.34
N PRO A 150 36.16 13.18 -2.48
CA PRO A 150 35.70 11.80 -2.27
C PRO A 150 34.27 11.73 -1.72
N TYR A 151 33.54 10.67 -2.07
CA TYR A 151 32.25 10.31 -1.48
C TYR A 151 32.33 8.93 -0.84
N THR A 152 31.69 8.75 0.30
CA THR A 152 31.43 7.42 0.86
C THR A 152 30.17 6.80 0.24
N PRO A 153 30.02 5.46 0.25
CA PRO A 153 28.77 4.83 -0.15
C PRO A 153 27.56 5.35 0.64
N LEU A 154 27.74 5.64 1.93
CA LEU A 154 26.69 6.17 2.79
C LEU A 154 26.22 7.57 2.33
N GLU A 155 27.15 8.50 2.11
CA GLU A 155 26.80 9.86 1.64
C GLU A 155 26.05 9.82 0.31
N ALA A 156 26.54 9.03 -0.65
CA ALA A 156 25.96 8.94 -1.98
C ALA A 156 24.58 8.27 -1.96
N LEU A 157 24.41 7.20 -1.18
CA LEU A 157 23.13 6.52 -1.07
C LEU A 157 22.12 7.33 -0.25
N GLN A 158 22.55 8.02 0.80
CA GLN A 158 21.66 8.88 1.59
C GLN A 158 21.12 10.01 0.72
N GLU A 159 21.97 10.69 -0.06
CA GLU A 159 21.51 11.75 -0.98
C GLU A 159 20.47 11.27 -1.99
N GLU A 160 20.57 10.01 -2.44
CA GLU A 160 19.66 9.44 -3.43
C GLU A 160 18.44 8.76 -2.82
N PHE A 161 18.50 8.21 -1.61
CA PHE A 161 17.50 7.25 -1.10
C PHE A 161 16.88 7.65 0.25
N ASP A 162 17.31 8.74 0.88
CA ASP A 162 16.80 9.23 2.18
C ASP A 162 15.30 9.57 2.21
N ARG A 163 14.62 9.60 1.07
CA ARG A 163 13.16 9.79 0.98
C ARG A 163 12.37 8.49 0.95
N VAL A 164 13.06 7.37 0.75
CA VAL A 164 12.46 6.06 0.47
C VAL A 164 12.80 5.07 1.56
N TYR A 165 14.03 5.09 2.06
CA TYR A 165 14.54 4.15 3.04
C TYR A 165 15.11 4.88 4.24
N SER A 166 14.92 4.30 5.43
CA SER A 166 15.47 4.84 6.67
C SER A 166 16.99 4.93 6.62
N PHE A 167 17.56 5.78 7.46
CA PHE A 167 19.01 5.85 7.63
C PHE A 167 19.63 4.47 7.93
N GLU A 168 19.03 3.67 8.82
CA GLU A 168 19.56 2.35 9.20
C GLU A 168 19.61 1.38 8.01
N ALA A 169 18.59 1.39 7.17
CA ALA A 169 18.54 0.58 5.96
C ALA A 169 19.63 0.99 4.95
N ILE A 170 19.79 2.30 4.74
CA ILE A 170 20.80 2.85 3.83
C ILE A 170 22.21 2.54 4.36
N GLU A 171 22.44 2.72 5.65
CA GLU A 171 23.70 2.41 6.32
C GLU A 171 24.07 0.93 6.16
N ALA A 172 23.12 0.02 6.34
CA ALA A 172 23.36 -1.41 6.16
C ALA A 172 23.84 -1.75 4.74
N VAL A 173 23.23 -1.16 3.70
CA VAL A 173 23.67 -1.37 2.31
C VAL A 173 25.03 -0.73 2.05
N ALA A 174 25.24 0.52 2.49
CA ALA A 174 26.51 1.21 2.34
C ALA A 174 27.67 0.43 2.99
N GLN A 175 27.44 -0.13 4.18
CA GLN A 175 28.40 -0.98 4.87
C GLN A 175 28.68 -2.25 4.07
N SER A 176 27.66 -2.90 3.50
CA SER A 176 27.84 -4.11 2.69
C SER A 176 28.68 -3.86 1.42
N ILE A 177 28.53 -2.69 0.77
CA ILE A 177 29.35 -2.27 -0.37
C ILE A 177 30.81 -2.09 0.06
N THR A 178 31.00 -1.43 1.20
CA THR A 178 32.32 -1.16 1.77
C THR A 178 33.04 -2.44 2.20
N ASP A 179 32.33 -3.38 2.82
CA ASP A 179 32.88 -4.66 3.28
C ASP A 179 33.31 -5.58 2.12
N GLU A 180 32.59 -5.52 0.99
CA GLU A 180 32.88 -6.34 -0.19
C GLU A 180 34.04 -5.79 -1.02
N ASP A 181 34.05 -4.49 -1.29
CA ASP A 181 35.07 -3.86 -2.16
C ASP A 181 36.33 -3.45 -1.39
N GLY A 182 36.17 -3.04 -0.11
CA GLY A 182 37.24 -2.50 0.73
C GLY A 182 37.59 -1.04 0.45
N THR A 183 36.85 -0.36 -0.44
CA THR A 183 37.03 1.06 -0.79
C THR A 183 36.08 1.94 -0.01
N TYR A 184 36.64 2.97 0.65
CA TYR A 184 35.89 3.96 1.43
C TYR A 184 35.63 5.25 0.64
N ASP A 185 36.57 5.64 -0.21
CA ASP A 185 36.52 6.89 -0.99
C ASP A 185 36.23 6.58 -2.46
N TRP A 186 35.05 6.96 -2.94
CA TRP A 186 34.57 6.70 -4.29
C TRP A 186 34.51 7.96 -5.15
N SER A 187 34.76 7.81 -6.46
CA SER A 187 34.66 8.90 -7.43
C SER A 187 33.37 8.78 -8.24
N PRO A 188 32.65 9.89 -8.47
CA PRO A 188 31.55 9.91 -9.42
C PRO A 188 32.03 9.57 -10.83
N ARG A 189 31.26 8.76 -11.55
CA ARG A 189 31.44 8.53 -12.98
C ARG A 189 30.97 9.76 -13.75
N ASP A 190 31.66 10.10 -14.83
CA ASP A 190 31.23 11.14 -15.79
C ASP A 190 30.11 10.59 -16.70
N ARG A 191 28.97 10.23 -16.09
CA ARG A 191 27.76 9.79 -16.79
C ARG A 191 26.54 10.43 -16.15
N VAL A 192 25.65 10.95 -16.97
CA VAL A 192 24.31 11.34 -16.54
C VAL A 192 23.38 10.19 -16.88
N GLU A 193 22.67 9.67 -15.89
CA GLU A 193 21.62 8.67 -16.12
C GLU A 193 20.60 9.20 -17.13
N SER A 194 20.30 8.39 -18.15
CA SER A 194 19.28 8.74 -19.12
C SER A 194 17.90 8.80 -18.47
N SER A 195 17.02 9.65 -18.96
CA SER A 195 15.63 9.71 -18.48
C SER A 195 14.89 8.39 -18.63
N GLU A 196 15.27 7.56 -19.60
CA GLU A 196 14.65 6.27 -19.83
C GLU A 196 15.06 5.24 -18.75
N GLU A 197 16.35 5.18 -18.39
CA GLU A 197 16.85 4.32 -17.32
C GLU A 197 16.19 4.66 -15.98
N ARG A 198 16.05 5.96 -15.68
CA ARG A 198 15.40 6.43 -14.45
C ARG A 198 13.96 5.95 -14.35
N ILE A 199 13.20 6.10 -15.44
CA ILE A 199 11.80 5.69 -15.50
C ILE A 199 11.68 4.16 -15.35
N PHE A 200 12.61 3.38 -15.90
CA PHE A 200 12.58 1.93 -15.69
C PHE A 200 12.91 1.54 -14.25
N ARG A 201 13.87 2.19 -13.59
CA ARG A 201 14.13 1.95 -12.15
C ARG A 201 12.93 2.32 -11.30
N LEU A 202 12.32 3.46 -11.57
CA LEU A 202 11.07 3.87 -10.90
C LEU A 202 9.95 2.84 -11.14
N ALA A 203 9.82 2.29 -12.35
CA ALA A 203 8.85 1.23 -12.61
C ALA A 203 9.16 -0.08 -11.87
N GLU A 204 10.44 -0.46 -11.73
CA GLU A 204 10.86 -1.63 -10.95
C GLU A 204 10.51 -1.44 -9.47
N ARG A 205 10.79 -0.25 -8.93
CA ARG A 205 10.44 0.13 -7.56
C ARG A 205 8.92 0.15 -7.34
N LEU A 206 8.15 0.76 -8.24
CA LEU A 206 6.68 0.75 -8.18
C LEU A 206 6.12 -0.68 -8.28
N ASP A 207 6.70 -1.58 -9.06
CA ASP A 207 6.25 -2.98 -9.12
C ASP A 207 6.52 -3.72 -7.79
N ARG A 208 7.65 -3.44 -7.12
CA ARG A 208 7.99 -4.02 -5.81
C ARG A 208 7.15 -3.49 -4.67
N HIS A 209 6.84 -2.19 -4.66
CA HIS A 209 6.15 -1.52 -3.55
C HIS A 209 4.66 -1.28 -3.80
N LEU A 210 4.17 -1.48 -5.02
CA LEU A 210 2.74 -1.62 -5.34
C LEU A 210 2.47 -3.02 -5.93
N PRO A 211 2.79 -4.13 -5.22
CA PRO A 211 2.41 -5.46 -5.67
C PRO A 211 0.91 -5.49 -6.00
N LEU A 212 0.51 -6.32 -6.96
CA LEU A 212 -0.90 -6.60 -7.18
C LEU A 212 -1.02 -8.13 -7.25
N ALA A 213 -2.09 -8.70 -6.69
CA ALA A 213 -2.35 -10.14 -6.71
C ALA A 213 -2.93 -10.58 -8.07
N GLU A 214 -2.26 -10.16 -9.14
CA GLU A 214 -2.61 -10.43 -10.53
C GLU A 214 -1.32 -10.54 -11.35
N ARG A 215 -1.45 -11.02 -12.59
CA ARG A 215 -0.35 -11.00 -13.56
C ARG A 215 -0.80 -10.39 -14.87
N ILE A 216 0.07 -9.57 -15.46
CA ILE A 216 -0.10 -9.07 -16.82
C ILE A 216 0.19 -10.20 -17.82
N VAL A 217 -0.69 -10.36 -18.79
CA VAL A 217 -0.57 -11.32 -19.89
C VAL A 217 -0.62 -10.57 -21.21
N TYR A 218 0.36 -10.81 -22.07
CA TYR A 218 0.38 -10.26 -23.41
C TYR A 218 -0.27 -11.22 -24.40
N ASN A 219 -1.21 -10.72 -25.21
CA ASN A 219 -1.83 -11.47 -26.28
C ASN A 219 -1.10 -11.19 -27.59
N GLU A 220 -0.41 -12.20 -28.12
CA GLU A 220 0.31 -12.07 -29.38
C GLU A 220 -0.60 -11.86 -30.58
N GLU A 221 -1.87 -12.25 -30.57
CA GLU A 221 -2.75 -12.07 -31.74
C GLU A 221 -3.18 -10.60 -31.84
N THR A 222 -3.77 -10.07 -30.78
CA THR A 222 -4.29 -8.70 -30.72
C THR A 222 -3.20 -7.67 -30.52
N GLY A 223 -2.09 -8.04 -29.87
CA GLY A 223 -1.01 -7.15 -29.47
C GLY A 223 -1.34 -6.29 -28.25
N ALA A 224 -2.38 -6.67 -27.49
CA ALA A 224 -2.82 -5.98 -26.28
C ALA A 224 -2.49 -6.78 -25.01
N PHE A 225 -2.62 -6.13 -23.86
CA PHE A 225 -2.42 -6.71 -22.54
C PHE A 225 -3.74 -7.02 -21.86
N ASN A 226 -3.78 -8.12 -21.12
CA ASN A 226 -4.86 -8.47 -20.21
C ASN A 226 -4.29 -8.82 -18.82
N ILE A 227 -5.16 -9.03 -17.85
CA ILE A 227 -4.80 -9.53 -16.51
C ILE A 227 -5.36 -10.92 -16.29
N VAL A 228 -4.71 -11.63 -15.36
CA VAL A 228 -5.24 -12.84 -14.74
C VAL A 228 -5.02 -12.69 -13.24
N ALA A 229 -6.12 -12.62 -12.48
CA ALA A 229 -6.07 -12.59 -11.02
C ALA A 229 -5.40 -13.86 -10.46
N LYS A 230 -4.65 -13.71 -9.37
CA LYS A 230 -4.14 -14.85 -8.60
C LYS A 230 -5.34 -15.48 -7.87
N PRO A 231 -5.57 -16.80 -8.01
CA PRO A 231 -6.68 -17.45 -7.34
C PRO A 231 -6.57 -17.31 -5.82
N ALA A 232 -7.72 -17.08 -5.15
CA ALA A 232 -7.80 -17.03 -3.70
C ALA A 232 -7.20 -18.28 -3.05
N ALA A 233 -6.32 -18.11 -2.06
CA ALA A 233 -5.75 -19.22 -1.30
C ALA A 233 -6.83 -20.03 -0.55
N LYS A 234 -7.87 -19.34 -0.06
CA LYS A 234 -9.02 -19.95 0.65
C LYS A 234 -10.36 -19.58 0.01
N PRO A 235 -10.76 -20.20 -1.11
CA PRO A 235 -11.95 -19.79 -1.89
C PRO A 235 -13.29 -19.99 -1.16
N ASN A 236 -13.38 -20.99 -0.27
CA ASN A 236 -14.60 -21.18 0.54
C ASN A 236 -14.74 -20.13 1.64
N PHE A 237 -13.63 -19.68 2.21
CA PHE A 237 -13.63 -18.56 3.15
C PHE A 237 -14.07 -17.28 2.44
N LEU A 238 -13.46 -16.99 1.28
CA LEU A 238 -13.83 -15.83 0.47
C LEU A 238 -15.33 -15.81 0.14
N ARG A 239 -15.90 -16.95 -0.28
CA ARG A 239 -17.33 -17.04 -0.56
C ARG A 239 -18.20 -16.74 0.66
N ALA A 240 -17.84 -17.26 1.84
CA ALA A 240 -18.60 -17.01 3.07
C ALA A 240 -18.56 -15.52 3.44
N THR A 241 -17.39 -14.90 3.33
CA THR A 241 -17.19 -13.47 3.54
C THR A 241 -18.02 -12.61 2.58
N LEU A 242 -18.05 -12.94 1.29
CA LEU A 242 -18.84 -12.21 0.31
C LEU A 242 -20.34 -12.33 0.58
N SER A 243 -20.82 -13.50 1.01
CA SER A 243 -22.22 -13.66 1.42
C SER A 243 -22.57 -12.80 2.63
N GLN A 244 -21.66 -12.66 3.61
CA GLN A 244 -21.89 -11.76 4.76
C GLN A 244 -21.99 -10.29 4.34
N ILE A 245 -21.15 -9.85 3.39
CA ILE A 245 -21.24 -8.50 2.84
C ILE A 245 -22.56 -8.29 2.09
N GLU A 246 -22.99 -9.28 1.29
CA GLU A 246 -24.25 -9.22 0.55
C GLU A 246 -25.45 -9.11 1.49
N ASP A 247 -25.52 -9.96 2.51
CA ASP A 247 -26.59 -9.93 3.53
C ASP A 247 -26.62 -8.58 4.27
N ALA A 248 -25.46 -8.09 4.74
CA ALA A 248 -25.39 -6.82 5.47
C ALA A 248 -25.74 -5.62 4.57
N LEU A 249 -25.36 -5.65 3.30
CA LEU A 249 -25.73 -4.61 2.34
C LEU A 249 -27.24 -4.61 2.06
N ASP A 250 -27.84 -5.79 1.94
CA ASP A 250 -29.28 -5.92 1.73
C ASP A 250 -30.07 -5.42 2.96
N ASP A 251 -29.60 -5.70 4.17
CA ASP A 251 -30.17 -5.16 5.41
C ASP A 251 -30.10 -3.63 5.45
N CYS A 252 -28.96 -3.04 5.05
CA CYS A 252 -28.84 -1.59 4.91
C CYS A 252 -29.89 -1.05 3.92
N LEU A 253 -30.01 -1.65 2.73
CA LEU A 253 -30.91 -1.15 1.68
C LEU A 253 -32.39 -1.40 1.99
N ALA A 254 -32.70 -2.37 2.84
CA ALA A 254 -34.04 -2.64 3.33
C ALA A 254 -34.51 -1.63 4.40
N SER A 255 -33.59 -0.90 5.04
CA SER A 255 -33.86 0.06 6.13
C SER A 255 -33.69 1.51 5.65
N PRO A 256 -34.76 2.22 5.25
CA PRO A 256 -34.65 3.58 4.70
C PRO A 256 -34.15 4.63 5.70
N SER A 257 -34.12 4.30 6.99
CA SER A 257 -33.74 5.19 8.08
C SER A 257 -32.23 5.33 8.29
N ASN A 258 -31.41 4.47 7.70
CA ASN A 258 -29.96 4.55 7.82
C ASN A 258 -29.30 5.49 6.80
N GLY A 259 -30.04 6.04 5.85
CA GLY A 259 -29.53 7.01 4.88
C GLY A 259 -28.73 6.44 3.71
N LEU A 260 -28.43 5.14 3.68
CA LEU A 260 -27.77 4.48 2.56
C LEU A 260 -28.80 4.13 1.47
N SER A 261 -28.45 4.32 0.21
CA SER A 261 -29.33 4.12 -0.93
C SER A 261 -28.64 3.43 -2.10
N GLU A 262 -29.42 2.83 -3.01
CA GLU A 262 -28.89 2.18 -4.21
C GLU A 262 -28.08 3.12 -5.13
N GLN A 263 -28.28 4.44 -4.99
CA GLN A 263 -27.60 5.46 -5.78
C GLN A 263 -26.33 5.98 -5.12
N ASP A 264 -25.92 5.42 -3.98
CA ASP A 264 -24.64 5.80 -3.37
C ASP A 264 -23.48 5.10 -4.06
N HIS A 265 -22.35 5.81 -4.11
CA HIS A 265 -21.14 5.31 -4.75
C HIS A 265 -20.67 4.01 -4.09
N GLU A 266 -20.69 3.96 -2.76
CA GLU A 266 -20.33 2.83 -1.93
C GLU A 266 -21.14 1.59 -2.30
N VAL A 267 -22.46 1.74 -2.42
CA VAL A 267 -23.38 0.64 -2.78
C VAL A 267 -23.11 0.15 -4.19
N ARG A 268 -22.90 1.05 -5.16
CA ARG A 268 -22.54 0.66 -6.52
C ARG A 268 -21.19 -0.04 -6.59
N LYS A 269 -20.22 0.39 -5.78
CA LYS A 269 -18.88 -0.21 -5.72
C LYS A 269 -18.96 -1.63 -5.14
N LEU A 270 -19.67 -1.82 -4.02
CA LEU A 270 -19.89 -3.15 -3.42
C LEU A 270 -20.66 -4.09 -4.35
N ARG A 271 -21.75 -3.65 -4.97
CA ARG A 271 -22.50 -4.48 -5.93
C ARG A 271 -21.65 -4.91 -7.13
N ARG A 272 -20.78 -4.02 -7.62
CA ARG A 272 -19.85 -4.35 -8.71
C ARG A 272 -18.81 -5.38 -8.27
N MET A 273 -18.23 -5.19 -7.08
CA MET A 273 -17.31 -6.15 -6.47
C MET A 273 -17.97 -7.53 -6.33
N LEU A 274 -19.15 -7.61 -5.70
CA LEU A 274 -19.88 -8.86 -5.48
C LEU A 274 -20.28 -9.57 -6.79
N SER A 275 -20.63 -8.84 -7.83
CA SER A 275 -21.12 -9.43 -9.08
C SER A 275 -20.02 -9.77 -10.09
N LYS A 276 -18.94 -8.97 -10.13
CA LYS A 276 -17.93 -9.04 -11.19
C LYS A 276 -16.55 -9.47 -10.70
N TYR A 277 -16.20 -9.11 -9.46
CA TYR A 277 -14.87 -9.31 -8.90
C TYR A 277 -14.86 -10.27 -7.70
N ALA A 278 -15.88 -11.13 -7.57
CA ALA A 278 -16.03 -12.06 -6.46
C ALA A 278 -14.92 -13.13 -6.36
N ASP A 279 -14.21 -13.39 -7.45
CA ASP A 279 -13.09 -14.34 -7.50
C ASP A 279 -11.72 -13.64 -7.48
N ASP A 280 -11.70 -12.31 -7.26
CA ASP A 280 -10.48 -11.49 -7.23
C ASP A 280 -10.24 -10.97 -5.79
N PRO A 281 -9.38 -11.65 -5.00
CA PRO A 281 -9.11 -11.28 -3.62
C PRO A 281 -8.61 -9.84 -3.48
N GLN A 282 -7.83 -9.36 -4.44
CA GLN A 282 -7.29 -8.01 -4.37
C GLN A 282 -8.38 -6.97 -4.56
N ARG A 283 -9.26 -7.14 -5.54
CA ARG A 283 -10.41 -6.25 -5.71
C ARG A 283 -11.28 -6.23 -4.47
N ILE A 284 -11.51 -7.39 -3.86
CA ILE A 284 -12.30 -7.49 -2.64
C ILE A 284 -11.67 -6.72 -1.50
N GLU A 285 -10.38 -6.91 -1.24
CA GLU A 285 -9.69 -6.22 -0.15
C GLU A 285 -9.66 -4.70 -0.34
N MET A 286 -9.35 -4.21 -1.54
CA MET A 286 -9.32 -2.78 -1.85
C MET A 286 -10.72 -2.16 -1.80
N ASP A 287 -11.71 -2.80 -2.42
CA ASP A 287 -13.07 -2.25 -2.49
C ASP A 287 -13.72 -2.23 -1.09
N THR A 288 -13.53 -3.27 -0.28
CA THR A 288 -14.06 -3.30 1.11
C THR A 288 -13.39 -2.28 2.01
N THR A 289 -12.06 -2.13 1.93
CA THR A 289 -11.30 -1.14 2.72
C THR A 289 -11.72 0.29 2.38
N SER A 290 -11.73 0.63 1.09
CA SER A 290 -12.08 1.99 0.62
C SER A 290 -13.54 2.34 0.89
N VAL A 291 -14.48 1.41 0.67
CA VAL A 291 -15.90 1.66 0.98
C VAL A 291 -16.11 1.84 2.48
N ARG A 292 -15.52 0.98 3.31
CA ARG A 292 -15.63 1.10 4.77
C ARG A 292 -15.13 2.45 5.26
N LYS A 293 -13.97 2.89 4.76
CA LYS A 293 -13.37 4.18 5.10
C LYS A 293 -14.25 5.36 4.66
N SER A 294 -14.85 5.27 3.47
CA SER A 294 -15.83 6.26 2.98
C SER A 294 -17.06 6.36 3.87
N ILE A 295 -17.63 5.21 4.29
CA ILE A 295 -18.79 5.18 5.19
C ILE A 295 -18.43 5.77 6.57
N LEU A 296 -17.28 5.41 7.13
CA LEU A 296 -16.80 5.96 8.41
C LEU A 296 -16.61 7.48 8.34
N ALA A 297 -16.06 7.99 7.23
CA ALA A 297 -15.93 9.43 7.01
C ALA A 297 -17.29 10.13 6.98
N LYS A 298 -18.28 9.56 6.26
CA LYS A 298 -19.66 10.08 6.22
C LYS A 298 -20.36 10.05 7.58
N ILE A 299 -20.05 9.08 8.43
CA ILE A 299 -20.52 9.07 9.83
C ILE A 299 -19.86 10.21 10.61
N GLY A 300 -18.56 10.42 10.42
CA GLY A 300 -17.80 11.50 11.06
C GLY A 300 -18.28 12.90 10.68
N THR A 301 -18.77 13.08 9.44
CA THR A 301 -19.36 14.33 8.95
C THR A 301 -20.87 14.46 9.20
N GLU A 302 -21.46 13.50 9.92
CA GLU A 302 -22.91 13.41 10.20
C GLU A 302 -23.80 13.27 8.94
N GLU A 303 -23.24 12.92 7.79
CA GLU A 303 -23.99 12.59 6.56
C GLU A 303 -24.73 11.25 6.68
N LEU A 304 -24.15 10.30 7.40
CA LEU A 304 -24.77 9.01 7.71
C LEU A 304 -24.94 8.82 9.23
N PRO A 305 -26.09 8.31 9.71
CA PRO A 305 -26.30 8.00 11.11
C PRO A 305 -25.53 6.75 11.54
N ARG A 306 -25.16 6.69 12.83
CA ARG A 306 -24.71 5.45 13.47
C ARG A 306 -25.94 4.55 13.73
N SER A 307 -26.20 3.61 12.82
CA SER A 307 -27.30 2.63 12.90
C SER A 307 -26.76 1.21 13.00
N GLU A 308 -27.57 0.29 13.52
CA GLU A 308 -27.20 -1.12 13.67
C GLU A 308 -26.88 -1.76 12.31
N GLU A 309 -27.66 -1.43 11.27
CA GLU A 309 -27.44 -1.95 9.92
C GLU A 309 -26.13 -1.44 9.31
N ILE A 310 -25.84 -0.13 9.47
CA ILE A 310 -24.56 0.43 9.00
C ILE A 310 -23.39 -0.20 9.75
N GLN A 311 -23.52 -0.43 11.06
CA GLN A 311 -22.48 -1.10 11.83
C GLN A 311 -22.25 -2.53 11.35
N GLY A 312 -23.32 -3.30 11.11
CA GLY A 312 -23.22 -4.65 10.55
C GLY A 312 -22.52 -4.69 9.19
N LEU A 313 -22.77 -3.70 8.32
CA LEU A 313 -22.04 -3.56 7.06
C LEU A 313 -20.56 -3.22 7.28
N LEU A 314 -20.25 -2.27 8.16
CA LEU A 314 -18.86 -1.90 8.48
C LEU A 314 -18.06 -3.10 9.00
N ASP A 315 -18.67 -3.91 9.87
CA ASP A 315 -18.08 -5.12 10.43
C ASP A 315 -17.80 -6.17 9.34
N ALA A 316 -18.79 -6.43 8.47
CA ALA A 316 -18.63 -7.36 7.35
C ALA A 316 -17.53 -6.93 6.37
N LEU A 317 -17.42 -5.63 6.08
CA LEU A 317 -16.37 -5.08 5.22
C LEU A 317 -14.98 -5.21 5.87
N ARG A 318 -14.88 -4.97 7.19
CA ARG A 318 -13.63 -5.16 7.93
C ARG A 318 -13.18 -6.62 7.88
N ASP A 319 -14.07 -7.53 8.27
CA ASP A 319 -13.76 -8.96 8.38
C ASP A 319 -13.35 -9.53 7.03
N ALA A 320 -13.93 -9.01 5.95
CA ALA A 320 -13.53 -9.34 4.60
C ALA A 320 -12.11 -8.88 4.26
N ALA A 321 -11.80 -7.61 4.49
CA ALA A 321 -10.47 -7.07 4.23
C ALA A 321 -9.40 -7.81 5.05
N GLN A 322 -9.61 -7.95 6.36
CA GLN A 322 -8.70 -8.68 7.25
C GLN A 322 -8.56 -10.16 6.86
N GLY A 323 -9.67 -10.78 6.52
CA GLY A 323 -9.70 -12.17 6.07
C GLY A 323 -8.89 -12.40 4.79
N VAL A 324 -9.00 -11.51 3.80
CA VAL A 324 -8.20 -11.59 2.58
C VAL A 324 -6.71 -11.42 2.90
N ARG A 325 -6.33 -10.37 3.64
CA ARG A 325 -4.93 -10.12 4.06
C ARG A 325 -4.35 -11.32 4.82
N GLY A 326 -5.14 -11.92 5.71
CA GLY A 326 -4.75 -13.11 6.47
C GLY A 326 -4.57 -14.38 5.63
N THR A 327 -4.90 -14.35 4.33
CA THR A 327 -4.79 -15.50 3.42
C THR A 327 -3.93 -15.24 2.19
N ASP A 328 -3.55 -13.99 1.94
CA ASP A 328 -2.75 -13.59 0.77
C ASP A 328 -1.63 -12.62 1.19
N PRO A 329 -0.35 -13.07 1.18
CA PRO A 329 0.78 -12.26 1.62
C PRO A 329 1.05 -11.05 0.75
N ASP A 330 0.81 -11.16 -0.56
CA ASP A 330 1.07 -10.05 -1.49
C ASP A 330 0.09 -8.90 -1.19
N ILE A 331 -1.18 -9.24 -0.89
CA ILE A 331 -2.20 -8.26 -0.51
C ILE A 331 -1.92 -7.68 0.88
N ALA A 332 -1.45 -8.49 1.83
CA ALA A 332 -1.07 -8.01 3.16
C ALA A 332 0.08 -6.99 3.09
N GLU A 333 1.15 -7.32 2.35
CA GLU A 333 2.30 -6.42 2.20
C GLU A 333 1.93 -5.14 1.44
N ASN A 334 1.11 -5.25 0.38
CA ASN A 334 0.54 -4.08 -0.28
C ASN A 334 -0.08 -3.12 0.71
N ARG A 335 -0.99 -3.64 1.55
CA ARG A 335 -1.75 -2.82 2.46
C ARG A 335 -0.83 -2.15 3.48
N ARG A 336 0.15 -2.89 4.00
CA ARG A 336 1.17 -2.35 4.90
C ARG A 336 1.88 -1.13 4.28
N ILE A 337 2.37 -1.28 3.05
CA ILE A 337 3.07 -0.20 2.33
C ILE A 337 2.15 1.00 2.12
N LEU A 338 0.92 0.76 1.66
CA LEU A 338 -0.06 1.83 1.39
C LEU A 338 -0.49 2.58 2.65
N ASP A 339 -0.63 1.90 3.77
CA ASP A 339 -1.03 2.51 5.04
C ASP A 339 0.14 3.21 5.75
N SER A 340 1.38 2.75 5.55
CA SER A 340 2.60 3.43 6.04
C SER A 340 2.98 4.67 5.23
N ALA A 341 2.51 4.78 4.00
CA ALA A 341 2.79 5.92 3.15
C ALA A 341 2.01 7.16 3.63
N ASP A 342 2.63 8.34 3.63
CA ASP A 342 1.92 9.61 3.79
C ASP A 342 1.05 9.88 2.55
N THR A 343 -0.13 9.28 2.53
CA THR A 343 -1.10 9.31 1.43
C THR A 343 -1.77 10.67 1.25
N THR A 344 -1.45 11.65 2.10
CA THR A 344 -2.08 12.98 2.15
C THR A 344 -1.65 13.89 0.98
N ARG A 345 -0.67 13.48 0.16
CA ARG A 345 0.00 14.34 -0.83
C ARG A 345 -0.21 13.98 -2.31
N ILE A 346 -1.26 13.23 -2.66
CA ILE A 346 -1.55 13.03 -4.10
C ILE A 346 -1.91 14.40 -4.73
N SER A 347 -1.09 14.86 -5.69
CA SER A 347 -1.36 16.11 -6.43
C SER A 347 -2.48 15.93 -7.47
N GLY A 348 -3.40 16.89 -7.57
CA GLY A 348 -4.46 16.87 -8.59
C GLY A 348 -3.91 16.91 -10.02
N ASP A 349 -2.80 17.62 -10.24
CA ASP A 349 -2.14 17.69 -11.55
C ASP A 349 -1.56 16.33 -11.96
N SER A 350 -1.04 15.57 -10.99
CA SER A 350 -0.49 14.23 -11.27
C SER A 350 -1.59 13.24 -11.65
N VAL A 351 -2.73 13.28 -10.97
CA VAL A 351 -3.89 12.44 -11.34
C VAL A 351 -4.47 12.84 -12.68
N LYS A 352 -4.55 14.15 -12.97
CA LYS A 352 -4.97 14.61 -14.30
C LYS A 352 -4.06 14.07 -15.41
N ALA A 353 -2.74 14.10 -15.22
CA ALA A 353 -1.79 13.56 -16.19
C ALA A 353 -1.96 12.05 -16.41
N ILE A 354 -2.28 11.29 -15.35
CA ILE A 354 -2.60 9.86 -15.44
C ILE A 354 -3.91 9.66 -16.21
N VAL A 355 -4.96 10.44 -15.92
CA VAL A 355 -6.25 10.37 -16.61
C VAL A 355 -6.11 10.68 -18.10
N GLU A 356 -5.24 11.63 -18.49
CA GLU A 356 -4.96 11.96 -19.89
C GLU A 356 -4.34 10.78 -20.68
N ALA A 357 -3.78 9.77 -20.00
CA ALA A 357 -3.28 8.55 -20.63
C ALA A 357 -4.39 7.56 -21.03
N ALA A 358 -5.65 7.78 -20.62
CA ALA A 358 -6.76 6.84 -20.80
C ALA A 358 -6.91 6.30 -22.24
N PRO A 359 -6.90 7.13 -23.31
CA PRO A 359 -7.08 6.62 -24.68
C PRO A 359 -5.96 5.66 -25.11
N VAL A 360 -4.74 5.88 -24.62
CA VAL A 360 -3.59 5.02 -24.93
C VAL A 360 -3.66 3.73 -24.14
N LEU A 361 -3.98 3.81 -22.84
CA LEU A 361 -4.17 2.65 -21.98
C LEU A 361 -5.30 1.76 -22.51
N GLU A 362 -6.41 2.34 -22.95
CA GLU A 362 -7.50 1.62 -23.62
C GLU A 362 -7.03 0.93 -24.90
N ALA A 363 -6.21 1.59 -25.73
CA ALA A 363 -5.76 1.03 -27.00
C ALA A 363 -4.78 -0.16 -26.86
N ILE A 364 -4.08 -0.26 -25.72
CA ILE A 364 -3.08 -1.31 -25.48
C ILE A 364 -3.57 -2.40 -24.53
N THR A 365 -4.77 -2.27 -23.97
CA THR A 365 -5.35 -3.25 -23.06
C THR A 365 -6.56 -3.92 -23.70
N GLU A 366 -6.90 -5.12 -23.24
CA GLU A 366 -8.08 -5.85 -23.67
C GLU A 366 -8.74 -6.58 -22.49
N GLY A 367 -9.96 -7.06 -22.72
CA GLY A 367 -10.66 -7.94 -21.79
C GLY A 367 -10.89 -7.29 -20.42
N GLU A 368 -10.52 -8.02 -19.37
CA GLU A 368 -10.76 -7.58 -17.99
C GLU A 368 -9.87 -6.40 -17.63
N LEU A 369 -8.60 -6.40 -18.05
CA LEU A 369 -7.68 -5.29 -17.77
C LEU A 369 -8.20 -3.98 -18.35
N GLN A 370 -8.66 -3.98 -19.60
CA GLN A 370 -9.18 -2.77 -20.24
C GLN A 370 -10.38 -2.22 -19.48
N GLN A 371 -11.34 -3.08 -19.14
CA GLN A 371 -12.54 -2.65 -18.44
C GLN A 371 -12.21 -2.14 -17.03
N GLN A 372 -11.33 -2.81 -16.29
CA GLN A 372 -10.95 -2.36 -14.94
C GLN A 372 -10.16 -1.04 -15.00
N MET A 373 -9.25 -0.88 -15.97
CA MET A 373 -8.52 0.38 -16.16
C MET A 373 -9.46 1.53 -16.53
N GLN A 374 -10.46 1.29 -17.39
CA GLN A 374 -11.48 2.29 -17.71
C GLN A 374 -12.31 2.69 -16.48
N ASP A 375 -12.75 1.71 -15.69
CA ASP A 375 -13.51 1.95 -14.46
C ASP A 375 -12.68 2.79 -13.47
N ASP A 376 -11.43 2.41 -13.24
CA ASP A 376 -10.52 3.10 -12.31
C ASP A 376 -10.21 4.53 -12.82
N LEU A 377 -9.91 4.69 -14.11
CA LEU A 377 -9.65 6.00 -14.72
C LEU A 377 -10.90 6.90 -14.74
N ALA A 378 -12.10 6.35 -14.87
CA ALA A 378 -13.33 7.13 -14.79
C ALA A 378 -13.55 7.69 -13.38
N ILE A 379 -13.30 6.88 -12.35
CA ILE A 379 -13.33 7.34 -10.95
C ILE A 379 -12.27 8.43 -10.73
N LEU A 380 -11.06 8.25 -11.27
CA LEU A 380 -10.01 9.26 -11.20
C LEU A 380 -10.31 10.51 -12.03
N ALA A 381 -11.10 10.41 -13.10
CA ALA A 381 -11.49 11.55 -13.93
C ALA A 381 -12.57 12.42 -13.28
N GLU A 382 -13.40 11.82 -12.43
CA GLU A 382 -14.33 12.57 -11.58
C GLU A 382 -13.58 13.42 -10.55
N TYR A 383 -12.30 13.13 -10.29
CA TYR A 383 -11.49 13.86 -9.32
C TYR A 383 -11.32 15.35 -9.65
N ASP A 384 -11.82 16.20 -8.77
CA ASP A 384 -11.68 17.67 -8.80
C ASP A 384 -10.90 18.24 -7.61
N GLY A 385 -10.35 17.37 -6.74
CA GLY A 385 -9.78 17.78 -5.45
C GLY A 385 -10.61 17.35 -4.24
N GLN A 386 -11.95 17.30 -4.38
CA GLN A 386 -12.92 17.02 -3.32
C GLN A 386 -14.25 16.57 -3.94
N LEU A 387 -14.58 15.28 -3.92
CA LEU A 387 -15.87 14.82 -4.44
C LEU A 387 -16.89 14.66 -3.30
N GLY A 388 -17.92 15.50 -3.30
CA GLY A 388 -19.09 15.34 -2.41
C GLY A 388 -18.78 15.42 -0.91
N GLY A 389 -17.81 16.24 -0.49
CA GLY A 389 -17.41 16.35 0.92
C GLY A 389 -16.40 15.31 1.39
N LEU A 390 -16.18 14.25 0.60
CA LEU A 390 -15.14 13.26 0.82
C LEU A 390 -13.79 13.72 0.26
N SER A 391 -12.74 13.39 0.99
CA SER A 391 -11.36 13.73 0.71
C SER A 391 -10.54 12.48 0.35
N ARG A 392 -9.33 12.68 -0.20
CA ARG A 392 -8.40 11.56 -0.47
C ARG A 392 -7.95 10.84 0.80
N SER A 393 -7.93 11.54 1.95
CA SER A 393 -7.60 10.91 3.23
C SER A 393 -8.65 9.87 3.64
N ASP A 394 -9.81 9.83 2.97
CA ASP A 394 -10.89 8.86 3.17
C ASP A 394 -10.74 7.61 2.27
N GLY A 395 -9.62 7.47 1.55
CA GLY A 395 -9.30 6.30 0.72
C GLY A 395 -9.82 6.38 -0.73
N PHE A 396 -10.53 7.45 -1.09
CA PHE A 396 -11.04 7.65 -2.44
C PHE A 396 -9.91 7.95 -3.44
N GLY A 397 -9.87 7.20 -4.55
CA GLY A 397 -8.90 7.38 -5.63
C GLY A 397 -7.53 6.76 -5.38
N HIS A 398 -7.20 6.41 -4.13
CA HIS A 398 -5.90 5.86 -3.78
C HIS A 398 -5.69 4.46 -4.36
N ASP A 399 -6.71 3.61 -4.22
CA ASP A 399 -6.68 2.25 -4.72
C ASP A 399 -6.74 2.22 -6.26
N GLU A 400 -7.50 3.14 -6.86
CA GLU A 400 -7.58 3.31 -8.31
C GLU A 400 -6.22 3.76 -8.89
N VAL A 401 -5.55 4.76 -8.29
CA VAL A 401 -4.21 5.17 -8.72
C VAL A 401 -3.21 4.02 -8.55
N THR A 402 -3.25 3.33 -7.41
CA THR A 402 -2.37 2.18 -7.14
C THR A 402 -2.49 1.11 -8.22
N ARG A 403 -3.72 0.72 -8.58
CA ARG A 403 -3.94 -0.27 -9.65
C ARG A 403 -3.46 0.25 -11.00
N VAL A 404 -3.82 1.48 -11.39
CA VAL A 404 -3.43 2.04 -12.70
C VAL A 404 -1.90 2.15 -12.83
N VAL A 405 -1.23 2.69 -11.82
CA VAL A 405 0.23 2.89 -11.80
C VAL A 405 0.95 1.53 -11.73
N GLY A 406 0.54 0.63 -10.84
CA GLY A 406 1.14 -0.71 -10.72
C GLY A 406 0.99 -1.54 -12.00
N ARG A 407 -0.18 -1.48 -12.66
CA ARG A 407 -0.40 -2.14 -13.97
C ARG A 407 0.45 -1.51 -15.07
N ALA A 408 0.53 -0.19 -15.13
CA ALA A 408 1.38 0.52 -16.08
C ALA A 408 2.86 0.16 -15.90
N ALA A 409 3.33 0.04 -14.64
CA ALA A 409 4.71 -0.36 -14.32
C ALA A 409 4.99 -1.76 -14.87
N ARG A 410 4.13 -2.74 -14.58
CA ARG A 410 4.29 -4.11 -15.10
C ARG A 410 4.25 -4.19 -16.62
N ILE A 411 3.39 -3.41 -17.28
CA ILE A 411 3.36 -3.32 -18.75
C ILE A 411 4.70 -2.76 -19.26
N LEU A 412 5.22 -1.69 -18.64
CA LEU A 412 6.48 -1.08 -19.05
C LEU A 412 7.66 -2.06 -18.89
N LEU A 413 7.72 -2.77 -17.76
CA LEU A 413 8.74 -3.78 -17.50
C LEU A 413 8.62 -4.98 -18.45
N TRP A 414 7.40 -5.38 -18.79
CA TRP A 414 7.19 -6.39 -19.82
C TRP A 414 7.73 -5.92 -21.18
N ILE A 415 7.47 -4.66 -21.57
CA ILE A 415 7.98 -4.06 -22.82
C ILE A 415 9.52 -4.04 -22.81
N LYS A 416 10.16 -3.63 -21.70
CA LYS A 416 11.63 -3.64 -21.52
C LYS A 416 12.20 -5.03 -21.78
N ARG A 417 11.64 -6.06 -21.14
CA ARG A 417 12.07 -7.46 -21.24
C ARG A 417 11.81 -8.06 -22.63
N ASN A 418 10.80 -7.55 -23.35
CA ASN A 418 10.35 -8.09 -24.65
C ASN A 418 10.55 -7.10 -25.81
N ALA A 419 11.59 -6.26 -25.76
CA ALA A 419 11.84 -5.21 -26.75
C ALA A 419 11.86 -5.74 -28.21
N GLY A 420 12.34 -6.97 -28.44
CA GLY A 420 12.34 -7.61 -29.75
C GLY A 420 10.95 -7.94 -30.31
N VAL A 421 9.99 -8.29 -29.45
CA VAL A 421 8.58 -8.51 -29.83
C VAL A 421 7.93 -7.17 -30.20
N MET A 422 8.19 -6.15 -29.38
CA MET A 422 7.67 -4.80 -29.60
C MET A 422 8.26 -4.14 -30.85
N ALA A 423 9.56 -4.30 -31.13
CA ALA A 423 10.19 -3.74 -32.33
C ALA A 423 9.56 -4.25 -33.64
N LYS A 424 9.14 -5.53 -33.68
CA LYS A 424 8.44 -6.11 -34.83
C LYS A 424 7.04 -5.51 -35.02
N ARG A 425 6.36 -5.15 -33.92
CA ARG A 425 5.00 -4.62 -33.90
C ARG A 425 4.93 -3.10 -34.04
N LEU A 426 5.84 -2.34 -33.43
CA LEU A 426 6.07 -0.90 -33.65
C LEU A 426 6.44 -0.57 -35.11
N GLY A 427 6.65 -1.59 -35.95
CA GLY A 427 6.66 -1.49 -37.41
C GLY A 427 5.30 -1.17 -38.06
N THR A 428 4.19 -1.39 -37.34
CA THR A 428 2.82 -1.27 -37.84
C THR A 428 2.19 0.10 -37.51
N PRO A 429 1.27 0.63 -38.36
CA PRO A 429 0.69 1.96 -38.17
C PRO A 429 -0.05 2.15 -36.83
N LEU A 430 -0.64 1.08 -36.28
CA LEU A 430 -1.44 1.10 -35.05
C LEU A 430 -0.60 1.52 -33.82
N LEU A 431 0.66 1.09 -33.75
CA LEU A 431 1.58 1.38 -32.65
C LEU A 431 2.47 2.61 -32.91
N ARG A 432 2.60 3.06 -34.16
CA ARG A 432 3.34 4.29 -34.53
C ARG A 432 2.51 5.57 -34.37
N ALA A 433 1.18 5.46 -34.37
CA ALA A 433 0.28 6.60 -34.25
C ALA A 433 0.06 7.04 -32.79
N ALA A 434 0.38 6.20 -31.81
CA ALA A 434 0.28 6.52 -30.40
C ALA A 434 1.67 6.44 -29.77
N GLY A 435 2.08 7.50 -29.07
CA GLY A 435 3.29 7.53 -28.25
C GLY A 435 3.17 6.63 -27.02
N ILE A 436 2.85 5.34 -27.20
CA ILE A 436 2.52 4.37 -26.15
C ILE A 436 3.61 4.32 -25.09
N PHE A 437 4.86 4.19 -25.52
CA PHE A 437 6.01 4.18 -24.62
C PHE A 437 6.08 5.48 -23.82
N ALA A 438 6.00 6.64 -24.50
CA ALA A 438 6.04 7.94 -23.85
C ALA A 438 4.87 8.12 -22.86
N THR A 439 3.67 7.69 -23.21
CA THR A 439 2.48 7.78 -22.35
C THR A 439 2.60 6.89 -21.12
N ILE A 440 3.08 5.65 -21.27
CA ILE A 440 3.31 4.77 -20.11
C ILE A 440 4.41 5.39 -19.23
N CYS A 441 5.51 5.87 -19.80
CA CYS A 441 6.54 6.59 -19.05
C CYS A 441 5.98 7.81 -18.30
N THR A 442 5.05 8.56 -18.90
CA THR A 442 4.33 9.64 -18.21
C THR A 442 3.52 9.12 -17.02
N VAL A 443 2.79 8.02 -17.16
CA VAL A 443 2.05 7.41 -16.04
C VAL A 443 3.01 7.00 -14.91
N ILE A 444 4.18 6.45 -15.26
CA ILE A 444 5.20 6.08 -14.27
C ILE A 444 5.79 7.32 -13.57
N ASP A 445 6.15 8.35 -14.32
CA ASP A 445 6.71 9.60 -13.77
C ASP A 445 5.74 10.27 -12.80
N TYR A 446 4.48 10.44 -13.19
CA TYR A 446 3.46 11.03 -12.32
C TYR A 446 3.00 10.08 -11.21
N GLY A 447 3.02 8.77 -11.45
CA GLY A 447 2.83 7.76 -10.41
C GLY A 447 3.90 7.89 -9.33
N GLY A 448 5.17 8.03 -9.71
CA GLY A 448 6.26 8.32 -8.78
C GLY A 448 6.04 9.61 -7.99
N LYS A 449 5.57 10.69 -8.63
CA LYS A 449 5.26 11.93 -7.89
C LYS A 449 4.13 11.75 -6.87
N ILE A 450 3.18 10.87 -7.14
CA ILE A 450 2.09 10.54 -6.21
C ILE A 450 2.63 9.71 -5.06
N PHE A 451 3.40 8.67 -5.37
CA PHE A 451 4.11 7.86 -4.41
C PHE A 451 5.49 8.46 -4.20
N SER A 452 5.57 9.72 -3.75
CA SER A 452 6.83 10.48 -3.70
C SER A 452 7.88 9.85 -2.80
N PHE A 453 7.45 9.08 -1.80
CA PHE A 453 8.32 8.22 -0.99
C PHE A 453 8.94 7.05 -1.79
N LEU A 454 8.51 6.81 -3.03
CA LEU A 454 9.11 5.88 -3.98
C LEU A 454 9.81 6.61 -5.13
N ALA A 455 9.72 7.94 -5.25
CA ALA A 455 10.32 8.66 -6.37
C ALA A 455 11.56 9.44 -5.96
N ASN A 456 12.65 9.22 -6.70
CA ASN A 456 13.79 10.13 -6.80
C ASN A 456 14.10 10.40 -8.28
#